data_AF-A0A646KF28-F1
#
_entry.id   AF-A0A646KF28-F1
#
_cell.length_a   1.000
_cell.length_b   1.000
_cell.length_c   1.000
_cell.angle_alpha   90.00
_cell.angle_beta   90.00
_cell.angle_gamma   90.00
#
_symmetry.space_group_name_H-M   'P 1'
#
loop_
_entity.id
_entity.type
_entity.pdbx_description
1 polymer ?
#
loop_
_entity_poly.entity_id
_entity_poly.type
_entity_poly.pdbx_seq_one_letter_code
_entity_poly.pdbx_strand_id
1 'polypeptide(L)'
;MASKCLRELIAEADERGLAASGLACLERCLPLLSSEAGALRPLWAGLARGAESWPGSLAVAREAMADSEDSEAVRMEVGGRTGTVKDQKAGYGDGTVRDQRAGRGDGTVRGQGAGRGHGTVRAAASSLVRQMLDAAPAVWAAGPLREWADDCSVAALELHHRFDAGPGGGEPEAADVVEVLKGCREGEPPAGAGPLVTGELRRQLRVLEILAAGDGGSGLRQVLTVSTEGQRVLRAVVSRRARVQS
;
A
#
# COMPACT_ATOMS: atom_id res chain seq x y z
N MET A 1 2.05 33.08 -11.14
CA MET A 1 2.16 32.66 -9.73
C MET A 1 3.04 31.43 -9.71
N ALA A 2 4.05 31.38 -8.85
CA ALA A 2 4.81 30.14 -8.66
C ALA A 2 3.85 29.03 -8.21
N SER A 3 4.00 27.83 -8.78
CA SER A 3 3.23 26.67 -8.31
C SER A 3 3.71 26.34 -6.89
N LYS A 4 2.77 26.16 -5.96
CA LYS A 4 3.09 25.87 -4.55
C LYS A 4 3.73 24.50 -4.41
N CYS A 5 4.70 24.37 -3.52
CA CYS A 5 5.26 23.07 -3.19
C CYS A 5 4.31 22.26 -2.31
N LEU A 6 4.59 20.97 -2.16
CA LEU A 6 3.75 20.06 -1.39
C LEU A 6 3.64 20.48 0.08
N ARG A 7 4.75 20.93 0.68
CA ARG A 7 4.75 21.41 2.07
C ARG A 7 3.88 22.65 2.27
N GLU A 8 3.91 23.59 1.32
CA GLU A 8 3.07 24.78 1.35
C GLU A 8 1.58 24.41 1.27
N LEU A 9 1.22 23.50 0.35
CA LEU A 9 -0.16 23.04 0.23
C LEU A 9 -0.66 22.31 1.48
N ILE A 10 0.18 21.51 2.14
CA ILE A 10 -0.17 20.87 3.42
C ILE A 10 -0.30 21.92 4.54
N ALA A 11 0.59 22.92 4.58
CA ALA A 11 0.56 23.96 5.60
C ALA A 11 -0.75 24.77 5.56
N GLU A 12 -1.23 25.09 4.35
CA GLU A 12 -2.41 25.91 4.11
C GLU A 12 -3.74 25.15 4.12
N ALA A 13 -3.72 23.81 4.02
CA ALA A 13 -4.94 23.01 3.97
C ALA A 13 -5.78 23.14 5.26
N ASP A 14 -7.10 23.14 5.09
CA ASP A 14 -8.05 23.05 6.19
C ASP A 14 -8.08 21.62 6.79
N GLU A 15 -8.76 21.44 7.92
CA GLU A 15 -8.81 20.14 8.61
C GLU A 15 -9.33 19.02 7.70
N ARG A 16 -10.33 19.32 6.85
CA ARG A 16 -10.88 18.34 5.91
C ARG A 16 -9.86 17.97 4.84
N GLY A 17 -9.16 18.94 4.27
CA GLY A 17 -8.12 18.74 3.27
C GLY A 17 -6.95 17.95 3.84
N LEU A 18 -6.52 18.27 5.05
CA LEU A 18 -5.50 17.52 5.78
C LEU A 18 -5.92 16.06 6.00
N ALA A 19 -7.11 15.83 6.55
CA ALA A 19 -7.60 14.49 6.82
C ALA A 19 -7.79 13.66 5.52
N ALA A 20 -8.31 14.28 4.46
CA ALA A 20 -8.50 13.64 3.16
C ALA A 20 -7.17 13.36 2.43
N SER A 21 -6.19 14.24 2.53
CA SER A 21 -4.87 14.04 1.91
C SER A 21 -4.08 12.92 2.59
N GLY A 22 -4.10 12.86 3.93
CA GLY A 22 -3.56 11.73 4.69
C GLY A 22 -4.24 10.43 4.27
N LEU A 23 -5.57 10.40 4.28
CA LEU A 23 -6.34 9.22 3.88
C LEU A 23 -6.08 8.77 2.44
N ALA A 24 -5.88 9.70 1.50
CA ALA A 24 -5.48 9.39 0.13
C ALA A 24 -4.10 8.71 0.05
N CYS A 25 -3.18 9.05 0.95
CA CYS A 25 -1.87 8.39 1.06
C CYS A 25 -2.00 6.96 1.61
N LEU A 26 -2.85 6.73 2.62
CA LEU A 26 -3.15 5.39 3.13
C LEU A 26 -3.78 4.52 2.04
N GLU A 27 -4.82 5.03 1.37
CA GLU A 27 -5.50 4.36 0.26
C GLU A 27 -4.50 3.98 -0.83
N ARG A 28 -3.56 4.86 -1.16
CA ARG A 28 -2.53 4.59 -2.17
C ARG A 28 -1.61 3.41 -1.82
N CYS A 29 -1.41 3.11 -0.54
CA CYS A 29 -0.56 2.02 -0.07
C CYS A 29 -1.30 0.67 0.04
N LEU A 30 -2.65 0.67 0.08
CA LEU A 30 -3.49 -0.53 0.12
C LEU A 30 -3.46 -1.50 -1.08
N PRO A 31 -3.26 -1.12 -2.36
CA PRO A 31 -3.48 -2.04 -3.49
C PRO A 31 -2.46 -3.18 -3.56
N LEU A 32 -1.40 -3.10 -2.76
CA LEU A 32 -0.45 -4.15 -2.48
C LEU A 32 -1.06 -5.26 -1.61
N LEU A 33 -2.14 -4.96 -0.87
CA LEU A 33 -2.78 -5.76 0.17
C LEU A 33 -4.19 -6.13 -0.29
N SER A 34 -4.29 -7.18 -1.12
CA SER A 34 -5.57 -7.50 -1.78
C SER A 34 -6.72 -7.87 -0.83
N SER A 35 -6.44 -8.16 0.45
CA SER A 35 -7.43 -8.48 1.49
C SER A 35 -8.11 -7.26 2.12
N GLU A 36 -7.44 -6.10 2.13
CA GLU A 36 -7.88 -4.90 2.88
C GLU A 36 -8.71 -3.92 2.02
N ALA A 37 -9.10 -4.36 0.82
CA ALA A 37 -9.78 -3.51 -0.16
C ALA A 37 -11.17 -3.09 0.34
N GLY A 38 -11.25 -1.86 0.86
CA GLY A 38 -12.49 -1.28 1.36
C GLY A 38 -12.50 -0.98 2.85
N ALA A 39 -11.46 -1.36 3.61
CA ALA A 39 -11.34 -1.08 5.05
C ALA A 39 -11.39 0.42 5.37
N LEU A 40 -10.94 1.27 4.44
CA LEU A 40 -10.96 2.73 4.57
C LEU A 40 -12.27 3.40 4.11
N ARG A 41 -13.23 2.65 3.54
CA ARG A 41 -14.52 3.23 3.07
C ARG A 41 -15.31 3.91 4.17
N PRO A 42 -15.44 3.36 5.39
CA PRO A 42 -16.11 4.04 6.50
C PRO A 42 -15.49 5.41 6.80
N LEU A 43 -14.15 5.50 6.73
CA LEU A 43 -13.40 6.72 7.01
C LEU A 43 -13.64 7.80 5.94
N TRP A 44 -13.62 7.41 4.66
CA TRP A 44 -14.02 8.31 3.56
C TRP A 44 -15.46 8.82 3.70
N ALA A 45 -16.39 7.96 4.10
CA ALA A 45 -17.77 8.36 4.35
C ALA A 45 -17.90 9.29 5.56
N GLY A 46 -17.09 9.08 6.61
CA GLY A 46 -16.98 9.96 7.77
C GLY A 46 -16.54 11.37 7.40
N LEU A 47 -15.48 11.49 6.58
CA LEU A 47 -14.98 12.78 6.08
C LEU A 47 -16.05 13.57 5.33
N ALA A 48 -16.86 12.89 4.52
CA ALA A 48 -17.96 13.51 3.78
C ALA A 48 -19.06 14.04 4.72
N ARG A 49 -19.28 13.39 5.87
CA ARG A 49 -20.24 13.82 6.89
C ARG A 49 -19.70 14.91 7.82
N GLY A 50 -18.38 15.09 7.88
CA GLY A 50 -17.72 16.17 8.62
C GLY A 50 -17.12 15.75 9.96
N ALA A 51 -16.64 16.74 10.71
CA ALA A 51 -15.81 16.58 11.90
C ALA A 51 -16.39 15.63 12.97
N GLU A 52 -17.70 15.71 13.23
CA GLU A 52 -18.36 14.88 14.25
C GLU A 52 -18.34 13.38 13.91
N SER A 53 -18.35 13.04 12.62
CA SER A 53 -18.31 11.64 12.16
C SER A 53 -16.90 11.05 12.16
N TRP A 54 -15.86 11.88 12.27
CA TRP A 54 -14.47 11.45 12.13
C TRP A 54 -14.02 10.43 13.18
N PRO A 55 -14.16 10.67 14.51
CA PRO A 55 -13.67 9.74 15.53
C PRO A 55 -14.31 8.36 15.41
N GLY A 56 -15.63 8.31 15.21
CA GLY A 56 -16.36 7.05 15.07
C GLY A 56 -15.99 6.29 13.80
N SER A 57 -15.82 7.01 12.68
CA SER A 57 -15.41 6.37 11.42
C SER A 57 -13.97 5.87 11.47
N LEU A 58 -13.09 6.55 12.24
CA LEU A 58 -11.71 6.12 12.47
C LEU A 58 -11.65 4.86 13.33
N ALA A 59 -12.46 4.77 14.38
CA ALA A 59 -12.57 3.55 15.19
C ALA A 59 -13.00 2.34 14.34
N VAL A 60 -14.07 2.50 13.53
CA VAL A 60 -14.54 1.44 12.62
C VAL A 60 -13.46 1.00 11.64
N ALA A 61 -12.68 1.94 11.09
CA ALA A 61 -11.60 1.60 10.16
C ALA A 61 -10.47 0.82 10.84
N ARG A 62 -10.11 1.16 12.09
CA ARG A 62 -9.10 0.44 12.88
C ARG A 62 -9.54 -0.97 13.22
N GLU A 63 -10.79 -1.13 13.66
CA GLU A 63 -11.37 -2.46 13.94
C GLU A 63 -11.35 -3.34 12.69
N ALA A 64 -11.79 -2.81 11.54
CA ALA A 64 -11.76 -3.55 10.29
C ALA A 64 -10.35 -4.00 9.86
N MET A 65 -9.32 -3.21 10.16
CA MET A 65 -7.91 -3.54 9.86
C MET A 65 -7.29 -4.53 10.85
N ALA A 66 -7.83 -4.63 12.06
CA ALA A 66 -7.42 -5.62 13.07
C ALA A 66 -8.08 -6.97 12.82
N ASP A 67 -9.38 -7.00 12.48
CA ASP A 67 -10.11 -8.24 12.15
C ASP A 67 -9.50 -8.99 10.96
N SER A 68 -8.88 -8.26 10.03
CA SER A 68 -8.16 -8.84 8.90
C SER A 68 -6.83 -9.50 9.28
N GLU A 69 -6.13 -8.98 10.30
CA GLU A 69 -4.91 -9.60 10.86
C GLU A 69 -5.21 -10.96 11.45
N ASP A 70 -6.23 -11.01 12.32
CA ASP A 70 -6.63 -12.23 12.98
C ASP A 70 -7.06 -13.29 11.95
N SER A 71 -7.77 -12.86 10.91
CA SER A 71 -8.18 -13.73 9.80
C SER A 71 -7.01 -14.26 8.97
N GLU A 72 -5.97 -13.44 8.72
CA GLU A 72 -4.76 -13.87 8.01
C GLU A 72 -3.89 -14.80 8.87
N ALA A 73 -3.72 -14.47 10.16
CA ALA A 73 -2.99 -15.30 11.12
C ALA A 73 -3.61 -16.70 11.26
N VAL A 74 -4.93 -16.77 11.45
CA VAL A 74 -5.67 -18.06 11.48
C VAL A 74 -5.49 -18.84 10.17
N ARG A 75 -5.51 -18.15 9.01
CA ARG A 75 -5.30 -18.81 7.71
C ARG A 75 -3.89 -19.38 7.57
N MET A 76 -2.87 -18.66 8.04
CA MET A 76 -1.47 -19.13 8.02
C MET A 76 -1.25 -20.30 8.99
N GLU A 77 -1.88 -20.29 10.18
CA GLU A 77 -1.81 -21.42 11.13
C GLU A 77 -2.49 -22.69 10.61
N VAL A 78 -3.61 -22.55 9.90
CA VAL A 78 -4.33 -23.68 9.27
C VAL A 78 -3.58 -24.18 8.04
N GLY A 79 -2.97 -23.29 7.24
CA GLY A 79 -2.16 -23.64 6.07
C GLY A 79 -0.78 -24.23 6.38
N GLY A 80 -0.23 -23.96 7.57
CA GLY A 80 1.05 -24.50 8.05
C GLY A 80 0.98 -25.95 8.54
N ARG A 81 -0.22 -26.48 8.83
CA ARG A 81 -0.42 -27.92 9.06
C ARG A 81 -0.54 -28.63 7.72
N THR A 82 0.61 -28.97 7.14
CA THR A 82 0.68 -29.86 5.98
C THR A 82 -0.19 -31.10 6.23
N GLY A 83 -1.14 -31.33 5.32
CA GLY A 83 -1.99 -32.52 5.34
C GLY A 83 -1.11 -33.75 5.28
N THR A 84 -1.03 -34.47 6.40
CA THR A 84 -0.72 -35.90 6.36
C THR A 84 -1.93 -36.56 5.71
N VAL A 85 -1.87 -36.69 4.38
CA VAL A 85 -2.80 -37.56 3.64
C VAL A 85 -2.54 -38.96 4.17
N LYS A 86 -3.39 -39.42 5.09
CA LYS A 86 -3.43 -40.84 5.47
C LYS A 86 -3.95 -41.59 4.24
N ASP A 87 -3.07 -42.36 3.63
CA ASP A 87 -3.40 -43.38 2.63
C ASP A 87 -4.61 -44.20 3.09
N GLN A 88 -5.77 -43.95 2.48
CA GLN A 88 -6.91 -44.84 2.56
C GLN A 88 -6.91 -45.72 1.33
N LYS A 89 -6.41 -46.93 1.55
CA LYS A 89 -6.36 -48.04 0.60
C LYS A 89 -7.73 -48.73 0.55
N ALA A 90 -8.40 -48.65 -0.61
CA ALA A 90 -9.39 -49.62 -1.11
C ALA A 90 -9.61 -49.27 -2.61
N GLY A 91 -9.45 -50.12 -3.63
CA GLY A 91 -9.25 -51.57 -3.70
C GLY A 91 -10.39 -52.24 -4.49
N TYR A 92 -10.39 -52.15 -5.84
CA TYR A 92 -10.85 -53.19 -6.82
C TYR A 92 -10.69 -52.62 -8.26
N GLY A 93 -9.72 -53.04 -9.08
CA GLY A 93 -9.80 -54.10 -10.13
C GLY A 93 -10.29 -53.48 -11.47
N ASP A 94 -9.72 -53.64 -12.67
CA ASP A 94 -8.90 -54.68 -13.31
C ASP A 94 -8.29 -54.06 -14.60
N GLY A 95 -7.09 -54.48 -15.00
CA GLY A 95 -6.43 -53.98 -16.22
C GLY A 95 -4.95 -54.38 -16.31
N THR A 96 -4.63 -55.16 -17.33
CA THR A 96 -3.47 -56.04 -17.47
C THR A 96 -2.13 -55.36 -17.79
N VAL A 97 -1.07 -56.09 -17.41
CA VAL A 97 0.36 -55.77 -17.47
C VAL A 97 0.96 -55.84 -18.89
N ARG A 98 1.85 -54.89 -19.21
CA ARG A 98 3.11 -55.14 -19.96
C ARG A 98 4.17 -54.06 -19.69
N ASP A 99 5.19 -54.45 -18.91
CA ASP A 99 6.65 -54.38 -19.13
C ASP A 99 7.17 -53.50 -20.29
N GLN A 100 8.30 -52.76 -20.25
CA GLN A 100 9.35 -52.47 -19.27
C GLN A 100 10.30 -51.46 -19.97
N ARG A 101 10.73 -50.36 -19.32
CA ARG A 101 12.17 -50.01 -19.21
C ARG A 101 12.42 -48.75 -18.39
N ALA A 102 13.44 -48.89 -17.55
CA ALA A 102 13.98 -47.94 -16.62
C ALA A 102 14.55 -46.67 -17.28
N GLY A 103 14.29 -45.53 -16.63
CA GLY A 103 14.99 -44.27 -16.84
C GLY A 103 15.15 -43.59 -15.48
N ARG A 104 16.34 -43.75 -14.89
CA ARG A 104 16.80 -43.11 -13.66
C ARG A 104 17.30 -41.71 -14.03
N GLY A 105 16.72 -40.68 -13.41
CA GLY A 105 17.17 -39.28 -13.47
C GLY A 105 16.40 -38.53 -12.39
N ASP A 106 16.93 -38.56 -11.17
CA ASP A 106 17.75 -37.47 -10.60
C ASP A 106 16.98 -36.15 -10.51
N GLY A 107 16.65 -35.82 -9.27
CA GLY A 107 15.85 -34.68 -8.91
C GLY A 107 16.64 -33.40 -9.06
N THR A 108 15.96 -32.37 -9.54
CA THR A 108 16.16 -31.03 -8.98
C THR A 108 14.80 -30.36 -8.99
N VAL A 109 14.13 -30.40 -7.83
CA VAL A 109 13.05 -29.46 -7.55
C VAL A 109 13.70 -28.08 -7.58
N ARG A 110 13.53 -27.37 -8.70
CA ARG A 110 14.06 -26.01 -8.87
C ARG A 110 13.46 -25.15 -7.76
N GLY A 111 14.32 -24.77 -6.82
CA GLY A 111 13.96 -24.07 -5.61
C GLY A 111 13.18 -22.79 -5.88
N GLN A 112 12.07 -22.66 -5.15
CA GLN A 112 11.27 -21.46 -4.97
C GLN A 112 12.11 -20.37 -4.30
N GLY A 113 12.78 -19.53 -5.10
CA GLY A 113 13.54 -18.37 -4.62
C GLY A 113 12.87 -17.02 -4.86
N ALA A 114 11.99 -16.90 -5.86
CA ALA A 114 11.46 -15.60 -6.30
C ALA A 114 10.30 -15.05 -5.44
N GLY A 115 9.69 -15.86 -4.56
CA GLY A 115 8.51 -15.46 -3.78
C GLY A 115 8.79 -14.70 -2.48
N ARG A 116 10.02 -14.81 -1.92
CA ARG A 116 10.34 -14.23 -0.60
C ARG A 116 10.45 -12.70 -0.61
N GLY A 117 11.00 -12.11 -1.66
CA GLY A 117 11.15 -10.65 -1.78
C GLY A 117 9.80 -9.94 -1.92
N HIS A 118 8.90 -10.47 -2.75
CA HIS A 118 7.57 -9.86 -2.98
C HIS A 118 6.66 -9.94 -1.74
N GLY A 119 6.71 -11.05 -0.99
CA GLY A 119 5.97 -11.20 0.27
C GLY A 119 6.41 -10.23 1.36
N THR A 120 7.72 -9.97 1.46
CA THR A 120 8.29 -9.06 2.46
C THR A 120 7.87 -7.61 2.21
N VAL A 121 7.88 -7.16 0.96
CA VAL A 121 7.46 -5.79 0.59
C VAL A 121 5.95 -5.58 0.77
N ARG A 122 5.13 -6.60 0.49
CA ARG A 122 3.69 -6.58 0.80
C ARG A 122 3.46 -6.45 2.30
N ALA A 123 4.12 -7.26 3.13
CA ALA A 123 3.97 -7.19 4.58
C ALA A 123 4.40 -5.83 5.15
N ALA A 124 5.50 -5.27 4.63
CA ALA A 124 5.95 -3.93 5.00
C ALA A 124 4.91 -2.84 4.65
N ALA A 125 4.27 -2.94 3.48
CA ALA A 125 3.20 -2.01 3.11
C ALA A 125 1.96 -2.14 4.02
N SER A 126 1.58 -3.36 4.44
CA SER A 126 0.51 -3.56 5.42
C SER A 126 0.81 -2.91 6.75
N SER A 127 1.99 -3.20 7.28
CA SER A 127 2.45 -2.64 8.55
C SER A 127 2.45 -1.11 8.51
N LEU A 128 2.90 -0.52 7.41
CA LEU A 128 2.93 0.94 7.25
C LEU A 128 1.52 1.54 7.25
N VAL A 129 0.57 0.97 6.49
CA VAL A 129 -0.81 1.47 6.46
C VAL A 129 -1.46 1.42 7.84
N ARG A 130 -1.22 0.34 8.60
CA ARG A 130 -1.74 0.20 9.97
C ARG A 130 -1.13 1.24 10.90
N GLN A 131 0.20 1.40 10.89
CA GLN A 131 0.87 2.44 11.67
C GLN A 131 0.33 3.84 11.36
N MET A 132 0.16 4.18 10.07
CA MET A 132 -0.43 5.45 9.66
C MET A 132 -1.87 5.61 10.16
N LEU A 133 -2.69 4.56 10.12
CA LEU A 133 -4.07 4.58 10.60
C LEU A 133 -4.16 4.71 12.13
N ASP A 134 -3.28 4.03 12.86
CA ASP A 134 -3.20 4.10 14.32
C ASP A 134 -2.70 5.46 14.81
N ALA A 135 -1.79 6.08 14.06
CA ALA A 135 -1.32 7.44 14.34
C ALA A 135 -2.36 8.54 14.02
N ALA A 136 -3.43 8.22 13.28
CA ALA A 136 -4.43 9.21 12.91
C ALA A 136 -5.07 9.84 14.16
N PRO A 137 -5.11 11.18 14.27
CA PRO A 137 -5.63 11.83 15.46
C PRO A 137 -7.15 11.68 15.50
N ALA A 138 -7.70 11.24 16.64
CA ALA A 138 -9.16 11.22 16.82
C ALA A 138 -9.75 12.64 16.92
N VAL A 139 -8.95 13.60 17.39
CA VAL A 139 -9.35 15.01 17.51
C VAL A 139 -9.37 15.68 16.12
N TRP A 140 -10.45 16.40 15.83
CA TRP A 140 -10.57 17.19 14.60
C TRP A 140 -9.96 18.58 14.79
N ALA A 141 -8.64 18.68 14.65
CA ALA A 141 -7.90 19.93 14.82
C ALA A 141 -6.75 20.06 13.81
N ALA A 142 -6.55 21.26 13.27
CA ALA A 142 -5.57 21.51 12.22
C ALA A 142 -4.13 21.09 12.58
N GLY A 143 -3.68 21.33 13.81
CA GLY A 143 -2.32 20.97 14.24
C GLY A 143 -2.04 19.47 14.12
N PRO A 144 -2.73 18.61 14.89
CA PRO A 144 -2.57 17.16 14.81
C PRO A 144 -2.84 16.58 13.42
N LEU A 145 -3.85 17.08 12.69
CA LEU A 145 -4.15 16.61 11.34
C LEU A 145 -3.05 16.99 10.35
N ARG A 146 -2.37 18.12 10.53
CA ARG A 146 -1.27 18.56 9.67
C ARG A 146 -0.04 17.69 9.87
N GLU A 147 0.34 17.43 11.11
CA GLU A 147 1.43 16.53 11.45
C GLU A 147 1.17 15.13 10.86
N TRP A 148 -0.03 14.59 11.08
CA TRP A 148 -0.42 13.30 10.54
C TRP A 148 -0.40 13.27 8.99
N ALA A 149 -0.90 14.30 8.32
CA ALA A 149 -0.88 14.38 6.86
C ALA A 149 0.56 14.50 6.30
N ASP A 150 1.45 15.21 7.01
CA ASP A 150 2.88 15.32 6.67
C ASP A 150 3.57 13.96 6.74
N ASP A 151 3.40 13.25 7.86
CA ASP A 151 3.94 11.90 8.06
C ASP A 151 3.41 10.92 7.03
N CYS A 152 2.10 10.97 6.73
CA CYS A 152 1.48 10.14 5.71
C CYS A 152 2.06 10.39 4.31
N SER A 153 2.34 11.66 3.99
CA SER A 153 2.95 12.06 2.72
C SER A 153 4.36 11.49 2.57
N VAL A 154 5.19 11.61 3.62
CA VAL A 154 6.56 11.06 3.66
C VAL A 154 6.55 9.54 3.53
N ALA A 155 5.75 8.86 4.35
CA ALA A 155 5.62 7.41 4.36
C ALA A 155 5.25 6.86 2.97
N ALA A 156 4.31 7.50 2.28
CA ALA A 156 3.93 7.11 0.93
C ALA A 156 5.08 7.27 -0.07
N LEU A 157 5.82 8.37 0.00
CA LEU A 157 6.97 8.61 -0.89
C LEU A 157 8.12 7.62 -0.64
N GLU A 158 8.43 7.33 0.63
CA GLU A 158 9.43 6.31 0.99
C GLU A 158 9.08 4.94 0.44
N LEU A 159 7.81 4.53 0.57
CA LEU A 159 7.36 3.26 0.04
C LEU A 159 7.54 3.20 -1.49
N HIS A 160 7.20 4.28 -2.21
CA HIS A 160 7.40 4.35 -3.66
C HIS A 160 8.89 4.37 -4.05
N HIS A 161 9.74 5.00 -3.25
CA HIS A 161 11.18 4.98 -3.44
C HIS A 161 11.75 3.57 -3.32
N ARG A 162 11.34 2.81 -2.27
CA ARG A 162 11.71 1.39 -2.12
C ARG A 162 11.31 0.55 -3.34
N PHE A 163 10.16 0.85 -3.96
CA PHE A 163 9.76 0.17 -5.19
C PHE A 163 10.62 0.56 -6.41
N ASP A 164 11.15 1.78 -6.47
CA ASP A 164 11.99 2.25 -7.56
C ASP A 164 13.42 1.69 -7.54
N ALA A 165 14.00 1.48 -6.36
CA ALA A 165 15.37 0.96 -6.21
C ALA A 165 15.58 -0.43 -6.87
N GLY A 166 14.54 -1.27 -6.91
CA GLY A 166 14.61 -2.63 -7.45
C GLY A 166 15.62 -3.54 -6.73
N PRO A 167 15.69 -4.85 -7.06
CA PRO A 167 16.56 -5.80 -6.35
C PRO A 167 18.05 -5.73 -6.74
N GLY A 168 18.49 -4.70 -7.49
CA GLY A 168 19.86 -4.61 -8.01
C GLY A 168 20.43 -3.20 -8.15
N GLY A 169 19.67 -2.16 -7.78
CA GLY A 169 20.27 -0.88 -7.43
C GLY A 169 20.96 -1.03 -6.08
N GLY A 170 22.16 -0.49 -5.92
CA GLY A 170 22.74 -0.38 -4.58
C GLY A 170 21.74 0.34 -3.68
N GLU A 171 21.49 -0.20 -2.48
CA GLU A 171 20.59 0.47 -1.54
C GLU A 171 21.17 1.87 -1.27
N PRO A 172 20.44 2.94 -1.62
CA PRO A 172 20.90 4.28 -1.31
C PRO A 172 21.03 4.43 0.20
N GLU A 173 21.99 5.25 0.65
CA GLU A 173 22.13 5.51 2.07
C GLU A 173 20.84 6.16 2.59
N ALA A 174 20.42 5.80 3.81
CA ALA A 174 19.18 6.32 4.38
C ALA A 174 19.15 7.87 4.39
N ALA A 175 20.29 8.51 4.60
CA ALA A 175 20.44 9.96 4.53
C ALA A 175 20.15 10.52 3.13
N ASP A 176 20.61 9.84 2.07
CA ASP A 176 20.35 10.24 0.68
C ASP A 176 18.86 10.16 0.36
N VAL A 177 18.18 9.11 0.84
CA VAL A 177 16.73 8.96 0.67
C VAL A 177 15.99 10.10 1.34
N VAL A 178 16.33 10.42 2.60
CA VAL A 178 15.70 11.52 3.35
C VAL A 178 15.88 12.85 2.62
N GLU A 179 17.08 13.17 2.14
CA GLU A 179 17.34 14.42 1.41
C GLU A 179 16.63 14.45 0.05
N VAL A 180 16.60 13.35 -0.69
CA VAL A 180 15.84 13.25 -1.95
C VAL A 180 14.36 13.49 -1.72
N LEU A 181 13.77 12.87 -0.70
CA LEU A 181 12.34 13.01 -0.39
C LEU A 181 12.01 14.41 0.14
N LYS A 182 12.88 15.00 0.96
CA LYS A 182 12.75 16.40 1.39
C LYS A 182 12.76 17.34 0.19
N GLY A 183 13.73 17.19 -0.71
CA GLY A 183 13.82 17.97 -1.95
C GLY A 183 12.57 17.84 -2.83
N CYS A 184 12.03 16.62 -2.97
CA CYS A 184 10.76 16.38 -3.68
C CYS A 184 9.59 17.18 -3.08
N ARG A 185 9.50 17.29 -1.76
CA ARG A 185 8.37 17.96 -1.10
C ARG A 185 8.50 19.49 -1.08
N GLU A 186 9.73 19.99 -1.19
CA GLU A 186 10.06 21.42 -1.16
C GLU A 186 10.09 22.06 -2.55
N GLY A 187 10.10 21.29 -3.64
CA GLY A 187 10.12 21.84 -4.99
C GLY A 187 10.11 20.79 -6.11
N GLU A 188 10.82 21.08 -7.20
CA GLU A 188 10.96 20.14 -8.32
C GLU A 188 11.74 18.90 -7.84
N PRO A 189 11.22 17.68 -8.07
CA PRO A 189 11.89 16.46 -7.62
C PRO A 189 13.30 16.36 -8.23
N PRO A 190 14.33 16.07 -7.42
CA PRO A 190 15.71 16.03 -7.88
C PRO A 190 15.94 14.89 -8.89
N ALA A 191 16.97 15.04 -9.72
CA ALA A 191 17.44 13.98 -10.59
C ALA A 191 17.76 12.72 -9.75
N GLY A 192 17.12 11.60 -10.06
CA GLY A 192 17.29 10.34 -9.31
C GLY A 192 16.16 10.00 -8.33
N ALA A 193 15.12 10.84 -8.17
CA ALA A 193 13.96 10.50 -7.34
C ALA A 193 13.26 9.19 -7.75
N GLY A 194 13.28 8.87 -9.04
CA GLY A 194 12.67 7.68 -9.61
C GLY A 194 11.22 7.92 -10.07
N PRO A 195 10.74 7.18 -11.09
CA PRO A 195 9.46 7.46 -11.73
C PRO A 195 8.24 7.23 -10.83
N LEU A 196 8.30 6.30 -9.87
CA LEU A 196 7.20 6.08 -8.92
C LEU A 196 7.12 7.20 -7.88
N VAL A 197 8.27 7.69 -7.39
CA VAL A 197 8.31 8.84 -6.48
C VAL A 197 7.79 10.10 -7.19
N THR A 198 8.25 10.37 -8.41
CA THR A 198 7.75 11.53 -9.20
C THR A 198 6.25 11.42 -9.47
N GLY A 199 5.76 10.22 -9.80
CA GLY A 199 4.33 9.97 -10.02
C GLY A 199 3.49 10.18 -8.75
N GLU A 200 3.99 9.73 -7.61
CA GLU A 200 3.32 9.88 -6.32
C GLU A 200 3.31 11.34 -5.84
N LEU A 201 4.42 12.07 -5.99
CA LEU A 201 4.50 13.50 -5.69
C LEU A 201 3.46 14.29 -6.48
N ARG A 202 3.38 14.06 -7.80
CA ARG A 202 2.39 14.73 -8.66
C ARG A 202 0.96 14.42 -8.23
N ARG A 203 0.70 13.18 -7.77
CA ARG A 203 -0.61 12.79 -7.25
C ARG A 203 -0.95 13.54 -5.95
N GLN A 204 -0.02 13.63 -5.00
CA GLN A 204 -0.23 14.33 -3.73
C GLN A 204 -0.52 15.82 -3.95
N LEU A 205 0.28 16.48 -4.79
CA LEU A 205 0.02 17.85 -5.24
C LEU A 205 -1.39 18.00 -5.81
N ARG A 206 -1.76 17.12 -6.75
CA ARG A 206 -3.07 17.16 -7.39
C ARG A 206 -4.22 16.95 -6.40
N VAL A 207 -4.05 16.08 -5.41
CA VAL A 207 -5.07 15.85 -4.38
C VAL A 207 -5.30 17.10 -3.55
N LEU A 208 -4.24 17.77 -3.10
CA LEU A 208 -4.37 18.99 -2.31
C LEU A 208 -4.93 20.15 -3.13
N GLU A 209 -4.57 20.28 -4.40
CA GLU A 209 -5.18 21.25 -5.32
C GLU A 209 -6.68 21.04 -5.49
N ILE A 210 -7.12 19.78 -5.65
CA ILE A 210 -8.55 19.44 -5.75
C ILE A 210 -9.27 19.81 -4.45
N LEU A 211 -8.67 19.51 -3.30
CA LEU A 211 -9.25 19.79 -1.98
C LEU A 211 -9.33 21.29 -1.72
N ALA A 212 -8.31 22.06 -2.11
CA ALA A 212 -8.29 23.51 -1.98
C ALA A 212 -9.30 24.21 -2.92
N ALA A 213 -9.57 23.65 -4.09
CA ALA A 213 -10.52 24.22 -5.06
C ALA A 213 -11.98 23.79 -4.83
N GLY A 214 -12.21 22.69 -4.12
CA GLY A 214 -13.52 22.06 -3.98
C GLY A 214 -14.38 22.62 -2.86
N ASP A 215 -15.70 22.56 -3.04
CA ASP A 215 -16.74 22.84 -2.02
C ASP A 215 -16.93 21.68 -1.01
N GLY A 216 -15.84 20.94 -0.72
CA GLY A 216 -15.82 19.76 0.14
C GLY A 216 -16.29 18.48 -0.55
N GLY A 217 -17.59 18.32 -0.81
CA GLY A 217 -18.18 17.03 -1.21
C GLY A 217 -17.79 16.56 -2.62
N SER A 218 -17.69 17.47 -3.59
CA SER A 218 -17.25 17.17 -4.96
C SER A 218 -15.75 16.84 -5.01
N GLY A 219 -14.95 17.60 -4.25
CA GLY A 219 -13.51 17.40 -4.10
C GLY A 219 -13.16 16.03 -3.54
N LEU A 220 -13.84 15.58 -2.47
CA LEU A 220 -13.60 14.26 -1.87
C LEU A 220 -13.85 13.11 -2.87
N ARG A 221 -14.92 13.16 -3.66
CA ARG A 221 -15.18 12.14 -4.70
C ARG A 221 -14.11 12.13 -5.79
N GLN A 222 -13.61 13.30 -6.17
CA GLN A 222 -12.56 13.42 -7.17
C GLN A 222 -11.22 12.87 -6.63
N VAL A 223 -10.87 13.18 -5.38
CA VAL A 223 -9.68 12.61 -4.70
C VAL A 223 -9.75 11.09 -4.61
N LEU A 224 -10.92 10.53 -4.27
CA LEU A 224 -11.15 9.08 -4.27
C LEU A 224 -10.92 8.46 -5.65
N THR A 225 -11.42 9.10 -6.71
CA THR A 225 -11.18 8.65 -8.09
C THR A 225 -9.69 8.65 -8.43
N VAL A 226 -8.98 9.74 -8.13
CA VAL A 226 -7.52 9.85 -8.37
C VAL A 226 -6.74 8.77 -7.59
N SER A 227 -7.15 8.51 -6.36
CA SER A 227 -6.50 7.51 -5.48
C SER A 227 -6.71 6.10 -6.02
N THR A 228 -7.93 5.74 -6.39
CA THR A 228 -8.26 4.40 -6.92
C THR A 228 -7.69 4.13 -8.32
N GLU A 229 -7.62 5.13 -9.20
CA GLU A 229 -6.92 4.98 -10.48
C GLU A 229 -5.41 4.75 -10.25
N GLY A 230 -4.84 5.54 -9.36
CA GLY A 230 -3.44 5.41 -8.96
C GLY A 230 -3.08 4.02 -8.42
N GLN A 231 -3.97 3.42 -7.63
CA GLN A 231 -3.83 2.06 -7.13
C GLN A 231 -3.71 1.02 -8.24
N ARG A 232 -4.52 1.15 -9.31
CA ARG A 232 -4.50 0.24 -10.47
C ARG A 232 -3.17 0.33 -11.21
N VAL A 233 -2.68 1.55 -11.41
CA VAL A 233 -1.38 1.80 -12.06
C VAL A 233 -0.24 1.19 -11.24
N LEU A 234 -0.18 1.44 -9.93
CA LEU A 234 0.87 0.90 -9.07
C LEU A 234 0.88 -0.64 -9.10
N ARG A 235 -0.30 -1.27 -8.97
CA ARG A 235 -0.42 -2.73 -9.07
C ARG A 235 0.08 -3.26 -10.41
N ALA A 236 -0.26 -2.59 -11.51
CA ALA A 236 0.19 -2.99 -12.85
C ALA A 236 1.71 -2.88 -13.00
N VAL A 237 2.32 -1.80 -12.49
CA VAL A 237 3.79 -1.59 -12.52
C VAL A 237 4.50 -2.65 -11.68
N VAL A 238 4.07 -2.87 -10.44
CA VAL A 238 4.65 -3.89 -9.56
C VAL A 238 4.53 -5.28 -10.16
N SER A 239 3.36 -5.62 -10.73
CA SER A 239 3.13 -6.91 -11.40
C SER A 239 4.04 -7.08 -12.63
N ARG A 240 4.27 -6.01 -13.41
CA ARG A 240 5.18 -6.05 -14.56
C ARG A 240 6.62 -6.25 -14.14
N ARG A 241 7.08 -5.55 -13.09
CA ARG A 241 8.44 -5.72 -12.54
C ARG A 241 8.66 -7.15 -12.03
N ALA A 242 7.70 -7.71 -11.30
CA ALA A 242 7.79 -9.09 -10.80
C ALA A 242 7.98 -10.12 -11.94
N ARG A 243 7.30 -9.95 -13.09
CA ARG A 243 7.46 -10.82 -14.26
C ARG A 243 8.78 -10.65 -14.99
N VAL A 244 9.40 -9.47 -14.95
CA VAL A 244 10.71 -9.22 -15.55
C VAL A 244 11.84 -9.81 -14.67
N GLN A 245 11.58 -9.96 -13.38
CA GLN A 245 12.52 -10.48 -12.39
C GLN A 245 12.41 -11.99 -12.14
N SER A 246 11.38 -12.66 -12.70
CA SER A 246 11.13 -14.11 -12.61
C SER A 246 11.69 -14.88 -13.80
#